data_AF-A0A7J6QI13-F1
#
_entry.id   AF-A0A7J6QI13-F1
#
_cell.length_a   1.000
_cell.length_b   1.000
_cell.length_c   1.000
_cell.angle_alpha   90.00
_cell.angle_beta   90.00
_cell.angle_gamma   90.00
#
_symmetry.space_group_name_H-M   'P 1'
#
loop_
_entity.id
_entity.type
_entity.pdbx_description
1 polymer ?
#
loop_
_entity_poly.entity_id
_entity_poly.type
_entity_poly.pdbx_seq_one_letter_code
_entity_poly.pdbx_strand_id
1 'polypeptide(L)'
;FMKELYDTGMLTRVDSLGMNEQELTTFTDWLSKSPSSDGSLIRASDSRPKVRNVLDALRELWKLIEDANEGLNTTRKVTRIHVHTLAFQAVMIKTGAWNRT
;
A
#
# COMPACT_ATOMS: atom_id res chain seq x y z
N PHE A 1 -11.07 -11.40 -2.33
CA PHE A 1 -10.48 -10.88 -1.09
C PHE A 1 -10.05 -9.41 -1.21
N MET A 2 -8.93 -9.04 -1.88
CA MET A 2 -8.49 -7.63 -1.92
C MET A 2 -9.50 -6.64 -2.54
N LYS A 3 -10.18 -7.04 -3.63
CA LYS A 3 -11.30 -6.28 -4.23
C LYS A 3 -12.45 -6.05 -3.25
N GLU A 4 -12.74 -7.05 -2.42
CA GLU A 4 -13.82 -6.99 -1.44
C GLU A 4 -13.47 -6.02 -0.31
N LEU A 5 -12.20 -5.91 0.08
CA LEU A 5 -11.74 -4.93 1.08
C LEU A 5 -11.87 -3.49 0.58
N TYR A 6 -11.67 -3.26 -0.72
CA TYR A 6 -11.94 -1.97 -1.34
C TYR A 6 -13.45 -1.71 -1.44
N ASP A 7 -14.21 -2.66 -1.98
CA ASP A 7 -15.66 -2.53 -2.20
C ASP A 7 -16.45 -2.40 -0.89
N THR A 8 -15.98 -3.01 0.20
CA THR A 8 -16.56 -2.86 1.55
C THR A 8 -16.19 -1.53 2.21
N GLY A 9 -15.34 -0.71 1.57
CA GLY A 9 -14.85 0.56 2.12
C GLY A 9 -13.96 0.36 3.33
N MET A 10 -13.27 -0.77 3.46
CA MET A 10 -12.37 -0.99 4.61
C MET A 10 -11.19 -0.01 4.58
N LEU A 11 -10.65 0.27 3.38
CA LEU A 11 -9.58 1.26 3.20
C LEU A 11 -9.95 2.66 3.66
N THR A 12 -11.24 2.99 3.68
CA THR A 12 -11.74 4.30 4.10
C THR A 12 -12.18 4.31 5.57
N ARG A 13 -11.89 3.24 6.32
CA ARG A 13 -12.28 3.08 7.73
C ARG A 13 -11.11 2.81 8.67
N VAL A 14 -9.89 2.73 8.14
CA VAL A 14 -8.69 2.36 8.90
C VAL A 14 -7.63 3.46 8.83
N ASP A 15 -6.97 3.69 9.95
CA ASP A 15 -5.92 4.71 10.09
C ASP A 15 -4.52 4.17 9.75
N SER A 16 -4.33 2.84 9.75
CA SER A 16 -3.07 2.16 9.45
C SER A 16 -3.30 0.87 8.65
N LEU A 17 -2.41 0.58 7.71
CA LEU A 17 -2.36 -0.66 6.95
C LEU A 17 -1.01 -1.36 7.17
N GLY A 18 -1.04 -2.67 7.38
CA GLY A 18 0.15 -3.54 7.48
C GLY A 18 0.10 -4.59 6.38
N MET A 19 1.23 -4.84 5.72
CA MET A 19 1.32 -5.82 4.63
C MET A 19 2.74 -6.32 4.42
N ASN A 20 2.89 -7.48 3.75
CA ASN A 20 4.18 -7.96 3.28
C ASN A 20 4.50 -7.48 1.85
N GLU A 21 5.67 -7.86 1.32
CA GLU A 21 6.09 -7.49 -0.03
C GLU A 21 5.21 -8.04 -1.16
N GLN A 22 4.59 -9.22 -0.98
CA GLN A 22 3.73 -9.86 -1.97
C GLN A 22 2.34 -9.22 -2.00
N GLU A 23 1.84 -8.84 -0.82
CA GLU A 23 0.60 -8.10 -0.66
C GLU A 23 0.72 -6.69 -1.22
N LEU A 24 1.85 -6.00 -0.99
CA LEU A 24 2.12 -4.67 -1.53
C LEU A 24 2.01 -4.63 -3.07
N THR A 25 2.64 -5.57 -3.76
CA THR A 25 2.57 -5.63 -5.23
C THR A 25 1.16 -5.94 -5.71
N THR A 26 0.55 -6.98 -5.14
CA THR A 26 -0.82 -7.38 -5.47
C THR A 26 -1.79 -6.21 -5.30
N PHE A 27 -1.61 -5.41 -4.25
CA PHE A 27 -2.49 -4.29 -3.95
C PHE A 27 -2.28 -3.12 -4.90
N THR A 28 -1.03 -2.82 -5.24
CA THR A 28 -0.67 -1.75 -6.19
C THR A 28 -1.13 -2.08 -7.61
N ASP A 29 -0.90 -3.31 -8.08
CA ASP A 29 -1.35 -3.79 -9.40
C ASP A 29 -2.87 -3.73 -9.52
N TRP A 30 -3.58 -4.10 -8.46
CA TRP A 30 -5.05 -4.08 -8.47
C TRP A 30 -5.62 -2.66 -8.47
N LEU A 31 -5.10 -1.76 -7.62
CA LEU A 31 -5.58 -0.37 -7.52
C LEU A 31 -5.24 0.47 -8.75
N SER A 32 -4.12 0.20 -9.42
CA SER A 32 -3.73 0.89 -10.66
C SER A 32 -4.62 0.50 -11.86
N LYS A 33 -5.51 -0.49 -11.71
CA LYS A 33 -6.42 -1.00 -12.75
C LYS A 33 -5.70 -1.36 -14.07
N SER A 34 -4.42 -1.69 -14.01
CA SER A 34 -3.65 -2.08 -15.19
C SER A 34 -3.70 -3.61 -15.34
N PRO A 35 -4.42 -4.16 -16.34
CA PRO A 35 -4.35 -5.58 -16.66
C PRO A 35 -3.10 -5.93 -17.48
N SER A 36 -2.20 -4.97 -17.65
CA SER A 36 -1.04 -5.03 -18.55
C SER A 36 0.21 -4.39 -17.95
N SER A 37 0.40 -4.46 -16.64
CA SER A 37 1.77 -4.50 -16.13
C SER A 37 2.21 -5.95 -16.18
N ASP A 38 3.09 -6.28 -17.12
CA ASP A 38 4.01 -7.43 -17.04
C ASP A 38 5.00 -7.23 -15.87
N GLY A 39 4.53 -6.66 -14.76
CA GLY A 39 5.22 -5.73 -13.88
C GLY A 39 5.48 -6.35 -12.53
N SER A 40 6.08 -7.53 -12.55
CA SER A 40 6.81 -8.06 -11.41
C SER A 40 8.01 -7.14 -11.06
N LEU A 41 7.75 -5.96 -10.47
CA LEU A 41 8.80 -5.14 -9.85
C LEU A 41 9.27 -5.77 -8.53
N ILE A 42 8.41 -6.59 -7.90
CA ILE A 42 8.74 -7.52 -6.82
C ILE A 42 8.05 -8.84 -7.16
N ARG A 43 8.82 -9.78 -7.70
CA ARG A 43 8.32 -11.13 -7.99
C ARG A 43 8.07 -11.82 -6.66
N ALA A 44 6.97 -12.56 -6.51
CA ALA A 44 6.66 -13.31 -5.28
C ALA A 44 7.79 -14.26 -4.83
N SER A 45 8.72 -14.59 -5.73
CA SER A 45 9.90 -15.43 -5.51
C SER A 45 11.17 -14.68 -5.10
N ASP A 46 11.21 -13.35 -5.12
CA ASP A 46 12.40 -12.58 -4.75
C ASP A 46 12.40 -12.29 -3.25
N SER A 47 13.02 -13.19 -2.49
CA SER A 47 13.15 -13.10 -1.02
C SER A 47 13.92 -11.88 -0.52
N ARG A 48 14.53 -11.09 -1.42
CA ARG A 48 15.29 -9.87 -1.10
C ARG A 48 14.98 -8.75 -2.09
N PRO A 49 13.75 -8.22 -2.08
CA PRO A 49 13.40 -7.14 -2.99
C PRO A 49 14.29 -5.92 -2.73
N LYS A 50 14.71 -5.24 -3.80
CA LYS A 50 15.48 -4.01 -3.66
C LYS A 50 14.65 -2.98 -2.91
N VAL A 51 15.23 -2.37 -1.88
CA VAL A 51 14.57 -1.34 -1.05
C VAL A 51 13.90 -0.26 -1.90
N ARG A 52 14.57 0.19 -2.98
CA ARG A 52 14.02 1.16 -3.93
C ARG A 52 12.68 0.72 -4.50
N ASN A 53 12.57 -0.51 -4.99
CA ASN A 53 11.35 -1.03 -5.62
C ASN A 53 10.19 -1.07 -4.60
N VAL A 54 10.47 -1.48 -3.36
CA VAL A 54 9.48 -1.50 -2.28
C VAL A 54 9.02 -0.09 -1.94
N LEU A 55 9.94 0.87 -1.82
CA LEU A 55 9.61 2.26 -1.51
C LEU A 55 8.84 2.95 -2.65
N ASP A 56 9.16 2.64 -3.91
CA ASP A 56 8.45 3.20 -5.06
C ASP A 56 7.03 2.63 -5.18
N ALA A 57 6.85 1.31 -5.00
CA ALA A 57 5.53 0.69 -4.93
C ALA A 57 4.70 1.25 -3.75
N LEU A 58 5.32 1.46 -2.58
CA LEU A 58 4.69 2.13 -1.44
C LEU A 58 4.20 3.54 -1.77
N ARG A 59 5.00 4.33 -2.51
CA ARG A 59 4.61 5.69 -2.93
C ARG A 59 3.47 5.68 -3.93
N GLU A 60 3.49 4.75 -4.87
CA GLU A 60 2.41 4.58 -5.85
C GLU A 60 1.11 4.20 -5.15
N LEU A 61 1.17 3.21 -4.26
CA LEU A 61 0.03 2.78 -3.47
C LEU A 61 -0.56 3.91 -2.62
N TRP A 62 0.30 4.71 -1.99
CA TRP A 62 -0.15 5.87 -1.19
C TRP A 62 -1.00 6.84 -2.02
N LYS A 63 -0.55 7.17 -3.23
CA LYS A 63 -1.28 8.06 -4.14
C LYS A 63 -2.63 7.46 -4.54
N LEU A 64 -2.66 6.18 -4.90
CA LEU A 64 -3.90 5.49 -5.27
C LEU A 64 -4.91 5.47 -4.11
N ILE A 65 -4.44 5.30 -2.87
CA ILE A 65 -5.28 5.38 -1.67
C ILE A 65 -5.75 6.81 -1.41
N GLU A 66 -4.91 7.83 -1.61
CA GLU A 66 -5.33 9.23 -1.50
C GLU A 66 -6.41 9.57 -2.53
N ASP A 67 -6.20 9.23 -3.80
CA ASP A 67 -7.17 9.44 -4.87
C ASP A 67 -8.50 8.73 -4.59
N ALA A 68 -8.45 7.48 -4.10
CA ALA A 68 -9.64 6.73 -3.70
C ALA A 68 -10.36 7.38 -2.50
N ASN A 69 -9.62 8.00 -1.57
CA ASN A 69 -10.16 8.69 -0.41
C ASN A 69 -10.68 10.10 -0.72
N GLU A 70 -10.21 10.76 -1.78
CA GLU A 70 -10.75 12.06 -2.21
C GLU A 70 -12.17 11.93 -2.77
N GLY A 71 -12.48 10.81 -3.41
CA GLY A 71 -13.83 10.50 -3.90
C GLY A 71 -14.84 10.10 -2.82
N LEU A 72 -14.38 9.82 -1.59
CA LEU A 72 -15.19 9.30 -0.50
C LEU A 72 -15.16 10.28 0.68
N ASN A 73 -16.32 10.85 1.04
CA ASN A 73 -16.51 11.72 2.22
C ASN A 73 -16.41 10.93 3.54
N THR A 74 -15.31 10.21 3.75
CA THR A 74 -15.03 9.46 4.98
C THR A 74 -14.33 10.33 6.02
N THR A 75 -14.61 10.05 7.29
CA THR A 75 -13.99 10.70 8.45
C THR A 75 -12.66 10.06 8.87
N ARG A 76 -12.36 8.84 8.39
CA ARG A 76 -11.08 8.14 8.67
C ARG A 76 -10.34 7.86 7.37
N LYS A 77 -9.07 8.23 7.32
CA LYS A 77 -8.20 8.05 6.16
C LYS A 77 -6.95 7.32 6.60
N VAL A 78 -6.39 6.50 5.71
CA VAL A 78 -5.11 5.83 5.96
C VAL A 78 -4.04 6.90 6.16
N THR A 79 -3.39 6.88 7.32
CA THR A 79 -2.28 7.80 7.66
C THR A 79 -0.96 7.07 7.86
N ARG A 80 -0.96 5.73 7.79
CA ARG A 80 0.22 4.88 7.93
C ARG A 80 0.12 3.65 7.05
N ILE A 81 1.20 3.34 6.32
CA ILE A 81 1.40 2.06 5.64
C ILE A 81 2.69 1.45 6.16
N HIS A 82 2.62 0.22 6.67
CA HIS A 82 3.75 -0.53 7.20
C HIS A 82 3.94 -1.77 6.32
N VAL A 83 5.09 -1.83 5.64
CA VAL A 83 5.51 -2.99 4.87
C VAL A 83 6.58 -3.75 5.62
N HIS A 84 6.37 -5.04 5.78
CA HIS A 84 7.33 -5.96 6.39
C HIS A 84 7.88 -6.88 5.30
N THR A 85 9.19 -6.92 5.14
CA THR A 85 9.86 -7.91 4.29
C THR A 85 10.76 -8.78 5.15
N LEU A 86 11.23 -9.91 4.62
CA LEU A 86 12.20 -10.75 5.32
C LEU A 86 13.53 -10.02 5.65
N ALA A 87 13.91 -9.04 4.84
CA ALA A 87 15.21 -8.36 4.96
C ALA A 87 15.15 -7.01 5.68
N PHE A 88 14.01 -6.31 5.62
CA PHE A 88 13.81 -4.99 6.24
C PHE A 88 12.34 -4.66 6.43
N GLN A 89 12.07 -3.65 7.25
CA GLN A 89 10.73 -3.06 7.42
C GLN A 89 10.73 -1.61 6.92
N ALA A 90 9.66 -1.22 6.26
CA ALA A 90 9.45 0.14 5.77
C ALA A 90 8.13 0.69 6.30
N VAL A 91 8.16 1.90 6.84
CA VAL A 91 6.97 2.57 7.36
C VAL A 91 6.83 3.94 6.69
N MET A 92 5.71 4.13 6.00
CA MET A 92 5.30 5.41 5.43
C MET A 92 4.19 6.00 6.31
N ILE A 93 4.33 7.27 6.67
CA ILE A 93 3.37 7.98 7.52
C ILE A 93 3.03 9.34 6.91
N LYS A 94 1.78 9.77 7.11
CA LYS A 94 1.37 11.16 6.86
C LYS A 94 2.04 12.07 7.88
N THR A 95 2.63 13.15 7.40
CA THR A 95 3.27 14.16 8.25
C THR A 95 2.29 14.70 9.30
N GLY A 96 2.73 14.72 10.56
CA GLY A 96 1.92 15.22 11.69
C GLY A 96 0.85 14.26 12.21
N ALA A 97 0.62 13.10 11.57
CA ALA A 97 -0.35 12.11 12.04
C ALA A 97 0.23 11.15 13.10
N TRP A 98 1.54 10.93 13.08
CA TRP A 98 2.22 9.99 13.98
C TRP A 98 3.50 10.61 14.53
N ASN A 99 3.73 10.47 15.84
CA ASN A 99 4.98 10.88 16.49
C ASN A 99 6.00 9.73 16.48
N ARG A 100 7.26 10.06 16.22
CA ARG A 100 8.38 9.15 16.47
C ARG A 100 8.55 9.06 17.99
N THR A 101 8.18 7.92 18.56
CA THR A 101 8.52 7.56 19.94
C THR A 101 9.84 6.79 19.93
#